data_AF-A0A520I8E5-F1
#
_entry.id   AF-A0A520I8E5-F1
#
_cell.length_a   1.000
_cell.length_b   1.000
_cell.length_c   1.000
_cell.angle_alpha   90.00
_cell.angle_beta   90.00
_cell.angle_gamma   90.00
#
_symmetry.space_group_name_H-M   'P 1'
#
loop_
_entity.id
_entity.type
_entity.pdbx_description
1 polymer ?
#
loop_
_entity_poly.entity_id
_entity_poly.type
_entity_poly.pdbx_seq_one_letter_code
_entity_poly.pdbx_strand_id
1 'polypeptide(L)'
;MTRLPLIIAATLASLGAVASAQEALGPAGYLKPGAFDVLAVLPPTPKSTDPRGLADRAIFKATRALQGSPRWAMATSDVKSAPADLFHDFSCAMGVALTPENAPRTAALLRRAMFDTARQTGIAKTFYKRQRAFL
;
A
#
# COMPACT_ATOMS: atom_id res chain seq x y z
N MET A 1 12.07 55.20 37.43
CA MET A 1 12.32 54.68 36.08
C MET A 1 12.80 53.24 36.20
N THR A 2 11.94 52.24 36.03
CA THR A 2 12.35 50.86 35.72
C THR A 2 11.11 50.12 35.21
N ARG A 3 11.18 49.67 33.95
CA ARG A 3 10.10 49.03 33.20
C ARG A 3 10.22 47.50 33.29
N LEU A 4 9.07 46.86 33.54
CA LEU A 4 8.50 45.67 32.87
C LEU A 4 9.13 44.27 33.08
N PRO A 5 8.36 43.28 33.57
CA PRO A 5 8.59 41.86 33.33
C PRO A 5 7.72 41.39 32.14
N LEU A 6 8.35 41.01 31.02
CA LEU A 6 7.67 40.32 29.92
C LEU A 6 8.52 39.15 29.47
N ILE A 7 8.56 38.07 30.26
CA ILE A 7 9.08 36.78 29.81
C ILE A 7 8.20 35.66 30.38
N ILE A 8 6.93 35.62 29.98
CA ILE A 8 6.09 34.41 30.07
C ILE A 8 5.26 34.33 28.79
N ALA A 9 5.88 34.04 27.65
CA ALA A 9 5.16 33.83 26.39
C ALA A 9 5.96 33.00 25.37
N ALA A 10 6.69 31.96 25.78
CA ALA A 10 7.53 31.19 24.84
C ALA A 10 7.49 29.66 25.02
N THR A 11 6.47 29.09 25.66
CA THR A 11 6.39 27.63 25.89
C THR A 11 5.18 26.92 25.29
N LEU A 12 4.24 27.60 24.62
CA LEU A 12 3.07 26.95 23.98
C LEU A 12 3.19 26.71 22.45
N ALA A 13 4.26 27.16 21.79
CA ALA A 13 4.39 27.04 20.33
C ALA A 13 5.01 25.70 19.87
N SER A 14 5.52 24.87 20.78
CA SER A 14 6.27 23.65 20.45
C SER A 14 5.43 22.37 20.32
N LEU A 15 4.16 22.36 20.75
CA LEU A 15 3.29 21.19 20.56
C LEU A 15 2.65 21.10 19.17
N GLY A 16 2.47 22.23 18.47
CA GLY A 16 1.82 22.25 17.16
C GLY A 16 2.68 21.69 16.01
N ALA A 17 4.00 21.85 16.10
CA ALA A 17 4.93 21.43 15.05
C ALA A 17 5.14 19.90 14.99
N VAL A 18 4.90 19.19 16.10
CA VAL A 18 5.09 17.73 16.16
C VAL A 18 3.90 16.99 15.53
N ALA A 19 2.70 17.56 15.63
CA ALA A 19 1.48 16.99 15.04
C ALA A 19 1.49 17.06 13.50
N SER A 20 1.94 18.19 12.93
CA SER A 20 1.98 18.40 11.48
C SER A 20 3.03 17.54 10.76
N ALA A 21 4.16 17.25 11.42
CA ALA A 21 5.18 16.35 10.87
C ALA A 21 4.68 14.89 10.78
N GLN A 22 3.80 14.47 11.70
CA GLN A 22 3.20 13.13 11.67
C GLN A 22 2.13 13.00 10.58
N GLU A 23 1.41 14.08 10.28
CA GLU A 23 0.45 14.14 9.16
C GLU A 23 1.12 14.01 7.79
N ALA A 24 2.32 14.57 7.62
CA ALA A 24 3.06 14.51 6.35
C ALA A 24 3.54 13.10 5.96
N LEU A 25 3.59 12.16 6.91
CA LEU A 25 4.10 10.79 6.71
C LEU A 25 2.97 9.76 6.49
N GLY A 26 1.71 10.18 6.59
CA GLY A 26 0.57 9.26 6.62
C GLY A 26 0.58 8.34 7.84
N PRO A 27 -0.40 7.43 7.98
CA PRO A 27 -0.44 6.52 9.13
C PRO A 27 0.79 5.61 9.17
N ALA A 28 1.38 5.44 10.35
CA ALA A 28 2.59 4.66 10.52
C ALA A 28 2.36 3.14 10.34
N GLY A 29 3.20 2.51 9.50
CA GLY A 29 3.31 1.05 9.41
C GLY A 29 4.08 0.42 10.58
N TYR A 30 4.53 -0.81 10.40
CA TYR A 30 5.45 -1.50 11.31
C TYR A 30 6.92 -1.13 11.05
N LEU A 31 7.28 -0.82 9.81
CA LEU A 31 8.68 -0.56 9.45
C LEU A 31 9.07 0.90 9.68
N LYS A 32 10.20 1.11 10.35
CA LYS A 32 10.85 2.42 10.47
C LYS A 32 11.28 2.92 9.08
N PRO A 33 11.36 4.25 8.86
CA PRO A 33 11.96 4.80 7.66
C PRO A 33 13.36 4.21 7.41
N GLY A 34 13.67 3.84 6.16
CA GLY A 34 14.95 3.25 5.79
C GLY A 34 15.17 1.79 6.19
N ALA A 35 14.23 1.15 6.91
CA ALA A 35 14.38 -0.25 7.31
C ALA A 35 14.32 -1.26 6.14
N PHE A 36 13.79 -0.83 5.00
CA PHE A 36 13.74 -1.63 3.77
C PHE A 36 13.83 -0.71 2.55
N ASP A 37 14.65 -1.11 1.59
CA ASP A 37 14.76 -0.47 0.28
C ASP A 37 14.32 -1.44 -0.82
N VAL A 38 13.15 -1.17 -1.39
CA VAL A 38 12.59 -1.96 -2.48
C VAL A 38 13.45 -1.93 -3.75
N LEU A 39 14.20 -0.85 -4.01
CA LEU A 39 15.00 -0.70 -5.23
C LEU A 39 16.31 -1.51 -5.17
N ALA A 40 16.76 -1.84 -3.97
CA ALA A 40 17.88 -2.77 -3.77
C ALA A 40 17.52 -4.23 -4.10
N VAL A 41 16.22 -4.56 -4.10
CA VAL A 41 15.72 -5.94 -4.30
C VAL A 41 15.08 -6.14 -5.67
N LEU A 42 14.30 -5.15 -6.15
CA LEU A 42 13.59 -5.28 -7.41
C LEU A 42 14.55 -5.12 -8.60
N PRO A 43 14.51 -6.04 -9.58
CA PRO A 43 15.23 -5.83 -10.82
C PRO A 43 14.58 -4.72 -11.66
N PRO A 44 15.31 -4.13 -12.62
CA PRO A 44 14.74 -3.17 -13.56
C PRO A 44 13.52 -3.73 -14.31
N THR A 45 12.59 -2.81 -14.64
CA THR A 45 11.43 -3.10 -15.49
C THR A 45 11.86 -3.87 -16.74
N PRO A 46 11.24 -5.02 -17.05
CA PRO A 46 11.51 -5.72 -18.29
C PRO A 46 11.25 -4.84 -19.52
N LYS A 47 12.18 -4.80 -20.46
CA LYS A 47 11.92 -4.20 -21.77
C LYS A 47 10.98 -5.11 -22.55
N SER A 48 10.25 -4.55 -23.51
CA SER A 48 9.34 -5.33 -24.34
C SER A 48 10.07 -6.43 -25.13
N THR A 49 11.32 -6.22 -25.49
CA THR A 49 12.14 -7.19 -26.24
C THR A 49 12.78 -8.27 -25.37
N ASP A 50 12.82 -8.08 -24.05
CA ASP A 50 13.45 -9.04 -23.14
C ASP A 50 12.54 -10.28 -22.94
N PRO A 51 13.10 -11.46 -22.64
CA PRO A 51 12.31 -12.67 -22.38
C PRO A 51 11.19 -12.47 -21.34
N ARG A 52 11.45 -11.71 -20.27
CA ARG A 52 10.45 -11.37 -19.25
C ARG A 52 9.32 -10.51 -19.81
N GLY A 53 9.64 -9.51 -20.63
CA GLY A 53 8.63 -8.65 -21.24
C GLY A 53 7.80 -9.37 -22.31
N LEU A 54 8.40 -10.31 -23.05
CA LEU A 54 7.71 -11.19 -23.98
C LEU A 54 6.73 -12.11 -23.25
N ALA A 55 7.18 -12.74 -22.16
CA ALA A 55 6.34 -13.60 -21.31
C ALA A 55 5.15 -12.83 -20.72
N ASP A 56 5.38 -11.64 -20.16
CA ASP A 56 4.33 -10.78 -19.60
C ASP A 56 3.23 -10.47 -20.64
N ARG A 57 3.61 -10.17 -21.89
CA ARG A 57 2.64 -9.92 -22.98
C ARG A 57 1.91 -11.18 -23.42
N ALA A 58 2.59 -12.31 -23.49
CA ALA A 58 1.97 -13.58 -23.84
C ALA A 58 0.90 -13.98 -22.82
N ILE A 59 1.21 -13.87 -21.52
CA ILE A 59 0.27 -14.13 -20.43
C ILE A 59 -0.91 -13.15 -20.49
N PHE A 60 -0.65 -11.85 -20.65
CA PHE A 60 -1.72 -10.86 -20.76
C PHE A 60 -2.71 -11.21 -21.87
N LYS A 61 -2.22 -11.53 -23.08
CA LYS A 61 -3.05 -11.93 -24.23
C LYS A 61 -3.84 -13.21 -23.95
N ALA A 62 -3.17 -14.24 -23.42
CA ALA A 62 -3.81 -15.52 -23.12
C ALA A 62 -4.99 -15.36 -22.14
N THR A 63 -4.83 -14.53 -21.10
CA THR A 63 -5.92 -14.31 -20.13
C THR A 63 -7.12 -13.55 -20.69
N ARG A 64 -7.00 -12.86 -21.84
CA ARG A 64 -8.16 -12.16 -22.44
C ARG A 64 -9.25 -13.14 -22.89
N ALA A 65 -8.87 -14.37 -23.25
CA ALA A 65 -9.82 -15.43 -23.58
C ALA A 65 -10.72 -15.83 -22.40
N LEU A 66 -10.36 -15.47 -21.16
CA LEU A 66 -11.19 -15.74 -19.99
C LEU A 66 -12.33 -14.73 -19.83
N GLN A 67 -12.36 -13.63 -20.58
CA GLN A 67 -13.40 -12.62 -20.45
C GLN A 67 -14.81 -13.23 -20.56
N GLY A 68 -15.67 -12.91 -19.60
CA GLY A 68 -17.03 -13.47 -19.51
C GLY A 68 -17.12 -14.84 -18.83
N SER A 69 -16.00 -15.51 -18.54
CA SER A 69 -16.00 -16.77 -17.79
C SER A 69 -16.20 -16.54 -16.28
N PRO A 70 -16.60 -17.59 -15.51
CA PRO A 70 -16.61 -17.53 -14.06
C PRO A 70 -15.26 -17.15 -13.45
N ARG A 71 -14.14 -17.59 -14.05
CA ARG A 71 -12.80 -17.21 -13.57
C ARG A 71 -12.54 -15.71 -13.70
N TRP A 72 -13.04 -15.09 -14.76
CA TRP A 72 -12.94 -13.64 -14.95
C TRP A 72 -13.85 -12.85 -14.02
N ALA A 73 -15.06 -13.36 -13.75
CA ALA A 73 -15.94 -12.78 -12.74
C ALA A 73 -15.26 -12.77 -11.36
N MET A 74 -14.63 -13.88 -10.96
CA MET A 74 -13.81 -13.96 -9.74
C MET A 74 -12.67 -12.93 -9.79
N ALA A 75 -11.88 -12.89 -10.87
CA ALA A 75 -10.77 -11.93 -10.99
C ALA A 75 -11.21 -10.45 -10.93
N THR A 76 -12.45 -10.16 -11.35
CA THR A 76 -13.04 -8.81 -11.26
C THR A 76 -13.47 -8.51 -9.82
N SER A 77 -13.99 -9.50 -9.09
CA SER A 77 -14.29 -9.38 -7.66
C SER A 77 -13.03 -9.08 -6.84
N ASP A 78 -11.94 -9.81 -7.13
CA ASP A 78 -10.64 -9.70 -6.44
C ASP A 78 -9.97 -8.30 -6.55
N VAL A 79 -10.49 -7.40 -7.40
CA VAL A 79 -9.97 -6.02 -7.55
C VAL A 79 -10.26 -5.17 -6.32
N LYS A 80 -11.33 -5.48 -5.57
CA LYS A 80 -11.71 -4.72 -4.39
C LYS A 80 -10.73 -5.03 -3.26
N SER A 81 -10.12 -3.99 -2.71
CA SER A 81 -9.06 -4.15 -1.71
C SER A 81 -9.38 -3.49 -0.37
N ALA A 82 -10.65 -3.16 -0.10
CA ALA A 82 -11.02 -2.69 1.23
C ALA A 82 -10.87 -3.86 2.23
N PRO A 83 -10.62 -3.60 3.52
CA PRO A 83 -10.43 -4.67 4.49
C PRO A 83 -11.56 -5.69 4.53
N ALA A 84 -12.82 -5.25 4.40
CA ALA A 84 -13.97 -6.17 4.37
C ALA A 84 -13.98 -7.09 3.14
N ASP A 85 -13.63 -6.57 1.96
CA ASP A 85 -13.53 -7.37 0.72
C ASP A 85 -12.42 -8.41 0.84
N LEU A 86 -11.22 -8.00 1.30
CA LEU A 86 -10.11 -8.94 1.54
C LEU A 86 -10.50 -10.02 2.55
N PHE A 87 -11.15 -9.68 3.65
CA PHE A 87 -11.59 -10.66 4.64
C PHE A 87 -12.57 -11.67 4.04
N HIS A 88 -13.51 -11.19 3.24
CA HIS A 88 -14.42 -12.05 2.51
C HIS A 88 -13.67 -13.02 1.58
N ASP A 89 -12.75 -12.50 0.76
CA ASP A 89 -11.98 -13.29 -0.21
C ASP A 89 -11.11 -14.36 0.46
N PHE A 90 -10.53 -14.08 1.63
CA PHE A 90 -9.70 -15.03 2.38
C PHE A 90 -10.49 -16.02 3.26
N SER A 91 -11.78 -15.81 3.49
CA SER A 91 -12.59 -16.62 4.41
C SER A 91 -12.60 -18.11 4.03
N CYS A 92 -12.75 -18.41 2.74
CA CYS A 92 -12.77 -19.80 2.25
C CYS A 92 -11.45 -20.52 2.52
N ALA A 93 -10.31 -19.87 2.24
CA ALA A 93 -8.98 -20.44 2.46
C ALA A 93 -8.67 -20.66 3.95
N MET A 94 -9.20 -19.79 4.81
CA MET A 94 -9.00 -19.85 6.26
C MET A 94 -9.96 -20.82 6.97
N GLY A 95 -10.99 -21.32 6.27
CA GLY A 95 -12.00 -22.22 6.84
C GLY A 95 -12.92 -21.57 7.88
N VAL A 96 -12.88 -20.24 8.01
CA VAL A 96 -13.69 -19.45 8.94
C VAL A 96 -14.20 -18.21 8.24
N ALA A 97 -15.43 -17.78 8.57
CA ALA A 97 -15.91 -16.48 8.13
C ALA A 97 -15.08 -15.39 8.80
N LEU A 98 -14.32 -14.64 8.02
CA LEU A 98 -13.54 -13.50 8.50
C LEU A 98 -14.35 -12.22 8.34
N THR A 99 -14.51 -11.47 9.42
CA THR A 99 -15.02 -10.10 9.39
C THR A 99 -14.17 -9.20 10.28
N PRO A 100 -14.16 -7.88 10.06
CA PRO A 100 -13.46 -6.95 10.95
C PRO A 100 -13.95 -7.04 12.42
N GLU A 101 -15.22 -7.41 12.64
CA GLU A 101 -15.85 -7.51 13.95
C GLU A 101 -15.39 -8.77 14.71
N ASN A 102 -15.24 -9.90 14.01
CA ASN A 102 -14.85 -11.16 14.63
C ASN A 102 -13.32 -11.38 14.68
N ALA A 103 -12.56 -10.64 13.87
CA ALA A 103 -11.10 -10.68 13.84
C ALA A 103 -10.48 -9.26 13.86
N PRO A 104 -10.76 -8.44 14.89
CA PRO A 104 -10.36 -7.02 14.92
C PRO A 104 -8.84 -6.82 15.02
N ARG A 105 -8.13 -7.73 15.68
CA ARG A 105 -6.65 -7.69 15.74
C ARG A 105 -6.02 -7.98 14.38
N THR A 106 -6.58 -8.92 13.64
CA THR A 106 -6.15 -9.22 12.26
C THR A 106 -6.42 -8.04 11.34
N ALA A 107 -7.57 -7.37 11.49
CA ALA A 107 -7.92 -6.19 10.70
C ALA A 107 -6.94 -5.03 10.97
N ALA A 108 -6.61 -4.80 12.25
CA ALA A 108 -5.62 -3.80 12.65
C ALA A 108 -4.22 -4.13 12.11
N LEU A 109 -3.82 -5.41 12.15
CA LEU A 109 -2.55 -5.88 11.62
C LEU A 109 -2.45 -5.63 10.11
N LEU A 110 -3.44 -6.08 9.35
CA LEU A 110 -3.45 -5.94 7.89
C LEU A 110 -3.45 -4.46 7.49
N ARG A 111 -4.29 -3.63 8.12
CA ARG A 111 -4.30 -2.18 7.87
C ARG A 111 -2.92 -1.56 8.12
N ARG A 112 -2.23 -1.94 9.19
CA ARG A 112 -0.91 -1.39 9.52
C ARG A 112 0.17 -1.87 8.53
N ALA A 113 0.16 -3.14 8.15
CA ALA A 113 1.08 -3.70 7.16
C ALA A 113 0.86 -3.12 5.75
N MET A 114 -0.38 -2.75 5.41
CA MET A 114 -0.70 -2.10 4.13
C MET A 114 0.03 -0.75 3.97
N PHE A 115 0.26 0.01 5.04
CA PHE A 115 1.00 1.28 4.94
C PHE A 115 2.47 1.05 4.54
N ASP A 116 3.13 0.02 5.10
CA ASP A 116 4.49 -0.33 4.71
C ASP A 116 4.56 -0.76 3.25
N THR A 117 3.62 -1.62 2.84
CA THR A 117 3.54 -2.13 1.46
C THR A 117 3.26 -1.02 0.46
N ALA A 118 2.34 -0.10 0.79
CA ALA A 118 1.97 1.03 -0.05
C ALA A 118 3.15 1.99 -0.25
N ARG A 119 3.90 2.29 0.82
CA ARG A 119 5.09 3.14 0.76
C ARG A 119 6.15 2.56 -0.18
N GLN A 120 6.50 1.29 0.00
CA GLN A 120 7.53 0.64 -0.81
C GLN A 120 7.09 0.47 -2.28
N THR A 121 5.84 0.06 -2.49
CA THR A 121 5.29 -0.03 -3.85
C THR A 121 5.23 1.33 -4.53
N GLY A 122 4.94 2.41 -3.78
CA GLY A 122 4.94 3.79 -4.27
C GLY A 122 6.31 4.26 -4.74
N ILE A 123 7.38 3.94 -3.99
CA ILE A 123 8.77 4.21 -4.37
C ILE A 123 9.10 3.50 -5.68
N ALA A 124 8.87 2.19 -5.76
CA ALA A 124 9.14 1.40 -6.96
C ALA A 124 8.35 1.92 -8.18
N LYS A 125 7.07 2.23 -8.03
CA LYS A 125 6.23 2.78 -9.10
C LYS A 125 6.73 4.13 -9.58
N THR A 126 7.12 5.01 -8.66
CA THR A 126 7.64 6.35 -8.99
C THR A 126 8.97 6.27 -9.73
N PHE A 127 9.83 5.34 -9.33
CA PHE A 127 11.13 5.12 -9.94
C PHE A 127 11.01 4.50 -11.34
N TYR A 128 10.27 3.39 -11.46
CA TYR A 128 10.23 2.62 -12.70
C TYR A 128 9.19 3.08 -13.74
N LYS A 129 8.11 3.75 -13.30
CA LYS A 129 7.04 4.29 -14.16
C LYS A 129 6.54 3.31 -15.23
N ARG A 130 6.47 2.02 -14.89
CA ARG A 130 6.05 0.95 -15.80
C ARG A 130 4.63 1.21 -16.29
N GLN A 131 4.46 1.24 -17.61
CA GLN A 131 3.15 1.37 -18.25
C GLN A 131 2.30 0.12 -17.98
N ARG A 132 1.01 0.33 -17.69
CA ARG A 132 0.06 -0.79 -17.56
C ARG A 132 -0.20 -1.40 -18.92
N ALA A 133 -0.49 -2.70 -18.96
CA ALA A 133 -1.00 -3.32 -20.17
C ALA A 133 -2.45 -2.85 -20.40
N PHE A 134 -2.72 -2.27 -21.55
CA PHE A 134 -4.05 -2.01 -22.08
C PHE A 134 -4.12 -2.57 -23.51
N LEU A 135 -5.32 -2.93 -23.95
CA LEU A 135 -5.61 -3.14 -25.38
C LEU A 135 -5.89 -1.78 -26.02
#